data_AF-A0A061IKB2-F1
#
_entry.id   AF-A0A061IKB2-F1
#
_cell.length_a   1.000
_cell.length_b   1.000
_cell.length_c   1.000
_cell.angle_alpha   90.00
_cell.angle_beta   90.00
_cell.angle_gamma   90.00
#
_symmetry.space_group_name_H-M   'P 1'
#
loop_
_entity.id
_entity.type
_entity.pdbx_description
1 polymer ?
#
loop_
_entity_poly.entity_id
_entity_poly.type
_entity_poly.pdbx_seq_one_letter_code
_entity_poly.pdbx_strand_id
1 'polypeptide(L)'
;MCGWLLLLLWALLPATAAGSSGRWYPHGTVLDPDGNYWLRWGRQGGRLAFCLEVRTTGYVGFGFSPTGTMAAADIVVGGVAHGRPYLQDYFTNANKELEKDAQQDYHLDYAMENSTHTVIEFTRELHTCDANDKIITDSTVRVIWAYHHEDPGDSGPKYHDSNRGTKSLRLLNPEKANVLSTASPYFDLVNQDVPIPNKGTTYWCQMFKIPAFQEKHHVIKVEPVIEKGHESLVHHILLYQCSSNFNDSVLDYGHECYHPNMPDAFLTCETVIFAWAIGGEALGAEKPSGIHVFAVLLHAHLAGRGVRLRHFRNGEEMQSLAYDDDFDFNFQEFQYLKEEQTILPGDNLITECRYNTKDRSGMTWGGLSTRNEMCLSYLLYYPRINLTRCASIPDIMEQLQFIGVKEIYRPVTAKVPGASDTWLLQQVQSIP
;
A
#
# COMPACT_ATOMS: atom_id res chain seq x y z
N MET A 1 11.15 -76.44 24.90
CA MET A 1 12.08 -75.90 23.88
C MET A 1 11.24 -75.36 22.74
N CYS A 2 11.44 -74.07 22.39
CA CYS A 2 11.01 -73.30 21.20
C CYS A 2 9.63 -73.61 20.57
N GLY A 3 8.69 -72.67 20.43
CA GLY A 3 8.82 -71.25 20.11
C GLY A 3 8.50 -71.03 18.63
N TRP A 4 7.26 -70.65 18.31
CA TRP A 4 6.87 -70.09 17.01
C TRP A 4 6.07 -68.82 17.27
N LEU A 5 6.70 -67.67 17.00
CA LEU A 5 6.08 -66.36 17.01
C LEU A 5 5.17 -66.21 15.79
N LEU A 6 3.90 -65.89 16.02
CA LEU A 6 3.01 -65.28 15.03
C LEU A 6 3.28 -63.78 15.01
N LEU A 7 4.00 -63.32 13.99
CA LEU A 7 4.15 -61.90 13.65
C LEU A 7 2.85 -61.42 12.99
N LEU A 8 2.01 -60.71 13.75
CA LEU A 8 0.96 -59.85 13.20
C LEU A 8 1.59 -58.48 12.90
N LEU A 9 1.94 -58.28 11.63
CA LEU A 9 2.27 -56.97 11.07
C LEU A 9 0.98 -56.12 11.03
N TRP A 10 0.77 -55.29 12.04
CA TRP A 10 -0.08 -54.11 11.90
C TRP A 10 0.69 -53.09 11.08
N ALA A 11 0.30 -52.96 9.81
CA ALA A 11 0.74 -51.86 8.98
C ALA A 11 0.32 -50.55 9.65
N LEU A 12 1.31 -49.79 10.12
CA LEU A 12 1.16 -48.39 10.49
C LEU A 12 0.77 -47.64 9.22
N LEU A 13 -0.52 -47.29 9.09
CA LEU A 13 -0.93 -46.23 8.17
C LEU A 13 -0.20 -44.96 8.61
N PRO A 14 0.48 -44.23 7.69
CA PRO A 14 1.06 -42.94 8.04
C PRO A 14 -0.08 -42.05 8.52
N ALA A 15 0.05 -41.51 9.74
CA ALA A 15 -0.77 -40.41 10.17
C ALA A 15 -0.56 -39.28 9.17
N THR A 16 -1.58 -39.01 8.35
CA THR A 16 -1.63 -37.81 7.53
C THR A 16 -1.51 -36.63 8.48
N ALA A 17 -0.40 -35.91 8.42
CA ALA A 17 -0.30 -34.59 9.01
C ALA A 17 -1.54 -33.80 8.57
N ALA A 18 -2.34 -33.33 9.52
CA ALA A 18 -3.45 -32.44 9.24
C ALA A 18 -2.86 -31.16 8.64
N GLY A 19 -2.78 -31.12 7.32
CA GLY A 19 -2.43 -29.93 6.56
C GLY A 19 -3.50 -28.87 6.75
N SER A 20 -3.10 -27.62 6.59
CA SER A 20 -3.97 -26.44 6.57
C SER A 20 -5.28 -26.73 5.83
N SER A 21 -6.37 -26.12 6.27
CA SER A 21 -7.61 -26.11 5.49
C SER A 21 -7.21 -25.68 4.08
N GLY A 22 -7.49 -26.47 3.04
CA GLY A 22 -7.02 -26.25 1.66
C GLY A 22 -7.61 -24.98 1.00
N ARG A 23 -7.94 -23.96 1.79
CA ARG A 23 -8.52 -22.69 1.42
C ARG A 23 -7.45 -21.81 0.79
N TRP A 24 -7.74 -21.38 -0.43
CA TRP A 24 -6.91 -20.46 -1.18
C TRP A 24 -7.12 -19.04 -0.65
N TYR A 25 -6.03 -18.36 -0.29
CA TYR A 25 -6.02 -16.96 0.11
C TYR A 25 -5.24 -16.15 -0.95
N PRO A 26 -5.91 -15.36 -1.81
CA PRO A 26 -5.28 -14.64 -2.91
C PRO A 26 -4.37 -13.48 -2.45
N HIS A 27 -4.54 -13.01 -1.22
CA HIS A 27 -3.74 -11.93 -0.65
C HIS A 27 -3.03 -12.39 0.63
N GLY A 28 -1.86 -11.82 0.89
CA GLY A 28 -1.13 -12.06 2.13
C GLY A 28 -0.03 -11.05 2.38
N THR A 29 0.27 -10.83 3.65
CA THR A 29 1.32 -9.89 4.09
C THR A 29 1.81 -10.24 5.49
N VAL A 30 3.03 -9.82 5.80
CA VAL A 30 3.60 -9.87 7.16
C VAL A 30 3.16 -8.61 7.91
N LEU A 31 2.62 -8.77 9.13
CA LEU A 31 2.19 -7.65 9.97
C LEU A 31 3.31 -7.16 10.91
N ASP A 32 4.15 -8.08 11.39
CA ASP A 32 5.30 -7.81 12.26
C ASP A 32 6.58 -7.62 11.43
N PRO A 33 7.36 -6.54 11.60
CA PRO A 33 8.67 -6.36 10.97
C PRO A 33 9.63 -7.55 11.14
N ASP A 34 9.54 -8.28 12.26
CA ASP A 34 10.41 -9.42 12.55
C ASP A 34 9.98 -10.72 11.85
N GLY A 35 8.85 -10.72 11.14
CA GLY A 35 8.37 -11.87 10.40
C GLY A 35 7.56 -12.88 11.23
N ASN A 36 7.21 -12.57 12.47
CA ASN A 36 6.54 -13.52 13.38
C ASN A 36 5.01 -13.56 13.23
N TYR A 37 4.41 -12.65 12.46
CA TYR A 37 2.97 -12.54 12.31
C TYR A 37 2.58 -12.42 10.84
N TRP A 38 1.99 -13.48 10.30
CA TRP A 38 1.48 -13.52 8.93
C TRP A 38 -0.05 -13.38 8.90
N LEU A 39 -0.53 -12.55 7.98
CA LEU A 39 -1.95 -12.41 7.63
C LEU A 39 -2.14 -12.84 6.18
N ARG A 40 -3.10 -13.74 5.93
CA ARG A 40 -3.61 -14.05 4.59
C ARG A 40 -5.11 -13.84 4.56
N TRP A 41 -5.65 -13.34 3.45
CA TRP A 41 -7.08 -13.10 3.34
C TRP A 41 -7.61 -13.28 1.91
N GLY A 42 -8.93 -13.45 1.82
CA GLY A 42 -9.65 -13.57 0.55
C GLY A 42 -11.13 -13.25 0.71
N ARG A 43 -11.75 -12.76 -0.35
CA ARG A 43 -13.18 -12.43 -0.37
C ARG A 43 -14.02 -13.63 -0.81
N GLN A 44 -15.13 -13.87 -0.12
CA GLN A 44 -16.10 -14.91 -0.46
C GLN A 44 -17.52 -14.32 -0.45
N GLY A 45 -17.91 -13.66 -1.55
CA GLY A 45 -19.19 -12.96 -1.63
C GLY A 45 -19.27 -11.76 -0.68
N GLY A 46 -20.15 -11.82 0.32
CA GLY A 46 -20.37 -10.77 1.32
C GLY A 46 -19.43 -10.81 2.54
N ARG A 47 -18.51 -11.78 2.60
CA ARG A 47 -17.61 -12.00 3.75
C ARG A 47 -16.14 -12.04 3.35
N LEU A 48 -15.27 -11.82 4.33
CA LEU A 48 -13.83 -12.05 4.23
C LEU A 48 -13.45 -13.29 5.04
N ALA A 49 -12.55 -14.09 4.48
CA ALA A 49 -11.86 -15.16 5.18
C ALA A 49 -10.44 -14.72 5.50
N PHE A 50 -9.99 -15.00 6.72
CA PHE A 50 -8.67 -14.65 7.23
C PHE A 50 -7.94 -15.90 7.71
N CYS A 51 -6.63 -15.92 7.55
CA CYS A 51 -5.71 -16.90 8.12
C CYS A 51 -4.56 -16.14 8.79
N LEU A 52 -4.45 -16.32 10.10
CA LEU A 52 -3.37 -15.79 10.93
C LEU A 52 -2.41 -16.93 11.22
N GLU A 53 -1.12 -16.72 10.97
CA GLU A 53 -0.05 -17.66 11.32
C GLU A 53 0.99 -16.89 12.14
N VAL A 54 1.04 -17.19 13.43
CA VAL A 54 1.79 -16.38 14.40
C VAL A 54 2.73 -17.24 15.21
N ARG A 55 3.98 -16.80 15.37
CA ARG A 55 5.02 -17.51 16.12
C ARG A 55 4.83 -17.36 17.63
N THR A 56 3.79 -17.98 18.14
CA THR A 56 3.46 -18.05 19.57
C THR A 56 2.76 -19.37 19.91
N THR A 57 2.73 -19.71 21.20
CA THR A 57 1.98 -20.84 21.78
C THR A 57 0.94 -20.33 22.78
N GLY A 58 0.24 -19.27 22.40
CA GLY A 58 -0.70 -18.56 23.25
C GLY A 58 -1.64 -17.75 22.37
N TYR A 59 -2.25 -16.71 22.94
CA TYR A 59 -3.28 -16.00 22.20
C TYR A 59 -2.72 -15.15 21.05
N VAL A 60 -3.56 -15.02 20.02
CA VAL A 60 -3.39 -14.14 18.88
C VAL A 60 -4.56 -13.15 18.87
N GLY A 61 -4.26 -11.87 18.74
CA GLY A 61 -5.23 -10.79 18.62
C GLY A 61 -5.13 -10.08 17.27
N PHE A 62 -6.26 -9.85 16.63
CA PHE A 62 -6.37 -9.14 15.35
C PHE A 62 -7.59 -8.22 15.38
N GLY A 63 -7.52 -7.05 14.77
CA GLY A 63 -8.66 -6.14 14.75
C GLY A 63 -8.57 -5.03 13.73
N PHE A 64 -9.67 -4.30 13.59
CA PHE A 64 -9.81 -3.14 12.72
C PHE A 64 -9.92 -1.87 13.57
N SER A 65 -9.05 -0.91 13.30
CA SER A 65 -9.00 0.35 14.02
C SER A 65 -9.30 1.53 13.08
N PRO A 66 -10.12 2.51 13.50
CA PRO A 66 -10.27 3.77 12.76
C PRO A 66 -8.95 4.54 12.66
N THR A 67 -8.09 4.46 13.68
CA THR A 67 -6.89 5.31 13.83
C THR A 67 -5.58 4.54 13.83
N GLY A 68 -5.61 3.21 13.77
CA GLY A 68 -4.45 2.34 14.00
C GLY A 68 -4.08 2.20 15.49
N THR A 69 -4.89 2.75 16.40
CA THR A 69 -4.74 2.59 17.84
C THR A 69 -5.84 1.71 18.42
N MET A 70 -5.68 1.28 19.68
CA MET A 70 -6.68 0.51 20.40
C MET A 70 -7.96 1.29 20.73
N ALA A 71 -8.16 2.55 20.33
CA ALA A 71 -9.39 3.27 20.66
C ALA A 71 -10.47 3.00 19.61
N ALA A 72 -11.68 2.64 20.06
CA ALA A 72 -12.83 2.37 19.18
C ALA A 72 -12.52 1.31 18.10
N ALA A 73 -11.86 0.23 18.50
CA ALA A 73 -11.43 -0.83 17.60
C ALA A 73 -12.32 -2.07 17.76
N ASP A 74 -12.53 -2.75 16.64
CA ASP A 74 -13.25 -4.01 16.49
C ASP A 74 -12.19 -5.13 16.48
N ILE A 75 -12.26 -6.08 17.42
CA ILE A 75 -11.13 -6.96 17.77
C ILE A 75 -11.59 -8.41 17.98
N VAL A 76 -10.85 -9.34 17.39
CA VAL A 76 -10.97 -10.76 17.71
C VAL A 76 -9.72 -11.29 18.40
N VAL A 77 -9.91 -12.12 19.42
CA VAL A 77 -8.83 -12.83 20.12
C VAL A 77 -9.09 -14.33 20.09
N GLY A 78 -8.09 -15.10 19.66
CA GLY A 78 -8.21 -16.55 19.55
C GLY A 78 -6.91 -17.29 19.81
N GLY A 79 -6.99 -18.62 19.85
CA GLY A 79 -5.87 -19.52 20.09
C GLY A 79 -6.31 -20.96 20.32
N VAL A 80 -5.46 -21.77 20.95
CA VAL A 80 -5.77 -23.16 21.33
C VAL A 80 -5.42 -23.41 22.80
N ALA A 81 -6.37 -23.11 23.68
CA ALA A 81 -6.19 -23.33 25.12
C ALA A 81 -6.53 -24.77 25.51
N HIS A 82 -5.59 -25.46 26.17
CA HIS A 82 -5.79 -26.84 26.66
C HIS A 82 -6.26 -27.82 25.57
N GLY A 83 -5.73 -27.67 24.35
CA GLY A 83 -6.11 -28.48 23.19
C GLY A 83 -7.49 -28.16 22.63
N ARG A 84 -8.14 -27.06 23.05
CA ARG A 84 -9.42 -26.61 22.55
C ARG A 84 -9.27 -25.28 21.79
N PRO A 85 -9.66 -25.24 20.51
CA PRO A 85 -9.64 -24.00 19.75
C PRO A 85 -10.69 -23.03 20.29
N TYR A 86 -10.38 -21.74 20.30
CA TYR A 86 -11.31 -20.69 20.66
C TYR A 86 -11.09 -19.43 19.82
N LEU A 87 -12.17 -18.66 19.68
CA LEU A 87 -12.18 -17.33 19.07
C LEU A 87 -13.25 -16.54 19.78
N GLN A 88 -12.91 -15.35 20.26
CA GLN A 88 -13.78 -14.52 21.05
C GLN A 88 -13.76 -13.11 20.49
N ASP A 89 -14.97 -12.59 20.30
CA ASP A 89 -15.22 -11.22 19.86
C ASP A 89 -15.05 -10.22 21.00
N TYR A 90 -14.43 -9.10 20.67
CA TYR A 90 -14.16 -7.98 21.55
C TYR A 90 -14.28 -6.67 20.77
N PHE A 91 -14.51 -5.60 21.50
CA PHE A 91 -14.28 -4.27 21.00
C PHE A 91 -13.53 -3.47 22.05
N THR A 92 -13.04 -2.30 21.66
CA THR A 92 -12.50 -1.35 22.62
C THR A 92 -13.27 -0.04 22.59
N ASN A 93 -13.49 0.52 23.76
CA ASN A 93 -14.10 1.84 23.88
C ASN A 93 -13.09 2.96 23.54
N ALA A 94 -13.53 4.22 23.63
CA ALA A 94 -12.67 5.38 23.35
C ALA A 94 -11.45 5.48 24.29
N ASN A 95 -11.52 4.89 25.49
CA ASN A 95 -10.44 4.85 26.47
C ASN A 95 -9.47 3.67 26.24
N LYS A 96 -9.66 2.88 25.17
CA LYS A 96 -8.83 1.72 24.80
C LYS A 96 -8.99 0.53 25.75
N GLU A 97 -10.08 0.48 26.50
CA GLU A 97 -10.39 -0.65 27.37
C GLU A 97 -11.01 -1.76 26.52
N LEU A 98 -10.49 -2.98 26.65
CA LEU A 98 -10.94 -4.15 25.91
C LEU A 98 -12.15 -4.76 26.61
N GLU A 99 -13.27 -4.86 25.89
CA GLU A 99 -14.54 -5.37 26.38
C GLU A 99 -15.00 -6.53 25.50
N LYS A 100 -15.52 -7.61 26.11
CA LYS A 100 -16.09 -8.72 25.34
C LYS A 100 -17.32 -8.22 24.61
N ASP A 101 -17.41 -8.52 23.32
CA ASP A 101 -18.63 -8.20 22.59
C ASP A 101 -19.76 -9.18 22.99
N ALA A 102 -20.96 -8.63 23.10
CA ALA A 102 -22.18 -9.39 23.36
C ALA A 102 -22.65 -10.13 22.11
N GLN A 103 -22.33 -9.63 20.92
CA GLN A 103 -22.53 -10.30 19.64
C GLN A 103 -21.21 -10.98 19.23
N GLN A 104 -21.29 -12.15 18.58
CA GLN A 104 -20.13 -12.85 18.03
C GLN A 104 -20.24 -12.79 16.51
N ASP A 105 -19.50 -11.86 15.90
CA ASP A 105 -19.52 -11.60 14.47
C ASP A 105 -18.38 -12.29 13.70
N TYR A 106 -17.43 -12.86 14.44
CA TYR A 106 -16.34 -13.66 13.92
C TYR A 106 -16.66 -15.15 14.01
N HIS A 107 -16.53 -15.86 12.90
CA HIS A 107 -16.76 -17.30 12.84
C HIS A 107 -15.43 -18.06 12.73
N LEU A 108 -15.08 -18.81 13.77
CA LEU A 108 -13.90 -19.67 13.77
C LEU A 108 -14.09 -20.85 12.82
N ASP A 109 -13.26 -20.91 11.78
CA ASP A 109 -13.28 -22.01 10.80
C ASP A 109 -12.27 -23.10 11.18
N TYR A 110 -11.09 -22.70 11.67
CA TYR A 110 -10.01 -23.61 12.02
C TYR A 110 -9.05 -22.97 13.03
N ALA A 111 -8.51 -23.76 13.95
CA ALA A 111 -7.36 -23.35 14.74
C ALA A 111 -6.48 -24.54 15.10
N MET A 112 -5.17 -24.30 15.11
CA MET A 112 -4.14 -25.28 15.45
C MET A 112 -3.02 -24.57 16.17
N GLU A 113 -2.46 -25.21 17.19
CA GLU A 113 -1.22 -24.80 17.82
C GLU A 113 -0.21 -25.94 17.74
N ASN A 114 1.02 -25.62 17.36
CA ASN A 114 2.16 -26.52 17.41
C ASN A 114 3.21 -25.97 18.40
N SER A 115 4.39 -26.59 18.47
CA SER A 115 5.44 -26.19 19.42
C SER A 115 6.01 -24.77 19.23
N THR A 116 5.64 -24.08 18.16
CA THR A 116 6.23 -22.79 17.77
C THR A 116 5.21 -21.78 17.27
N HIS A 117 4.04 -22.22 16.78
CA HIS A 117 3.08 -21.38 16.09
C HIS A 117 1.64 -21.69 16.49
N THR A 118 0.84 -20.64 16.49
CA THR A 118 -0.61 -20.66 16.56
C THR A 118 -1.15 -20.21 15.20
N VAL A 119 -2.01 -21.03 14.60
CA VAL A 119 -2.68 -20.77 13.32
C VAL A 119 -4.17 -20.69 13.57
N ILE A 120 -4.81 -19.62 13.11
CA ILE A 120 -6.24 -19.39 13.26
C ILE A 120 -6.81 -18.95 11.93
N GLU A 121 -7.87 -19.62 11.47
CA GLU A 121 -8.65 -19.23 10.31
C GLU A 121 -10.08 -18.90 10.75
N PHE A 122 -10.60 -17.78 10.26
CA PHE A 122 -11.94 -17.32 10.59
C PHE A 122 -12.56 -16.52 9.46
N THR A 123 -13.88 -16.35 9.51
CA THR A 123 -14.64 -15.50 8.60
C THR A 123 -15.36 -14.40 9.34
N ARG A 124 -15.57 -13.28 8.64
CA ARG A 124 -16.38 -12.14 9.11
C ARG A 124 -17.12 -11.50 7.92
N GLU A 125 -18.38 -11.15 8.12
CA GLU A 125 -19.14 -10.40 7.11
C GLU A 125 -18.55 -8.99 6.91
N LEU A 126 -18.71 -8.41 5.72
CA LEU A 126 -18.27 -7.03 5.46
C LEU A 126 -19.08 -6.00 6.26
N HIS A 127 -20.32 -6.37 6.59
CA HIS A 127 -21.27 -5.56 7.35
C HIS A 127 -22.04 -6.48 8.31
N THR A 128 -21.83 -6.30 9.61
CA THR A 128 -22.35 -7.19 10.67
C THR A 128 -23.62 -6.66 11.32
N CYS A 129 -23.99 -5.40 11.03
CA CYS A 129 -25.08 -4.66 11.69
C CYS A 129 -24.86 -4.45 13.21
N ASP A 130 -23.66 -4.72 13.73
CA ASP A 130 -23.25 -4.35 15.08
C ASP A 130 -22.65 -2.93 15.08
N ALA A 131 -22.95 -2.15 16.11
CA ALA A 131 -22.48 -0.78 16.28
C ALA A 131 -21.03 -0.70 16.81
N ASN A 132 -20.52 -1.76 17.43
CA ASN A 132 -19.13 -1.87 17.88
C ASN A 132 -18.17 -2.25 16.75
N ASP A 133 -18.73 -2.67 15.62
CA ASP A 133 -18.01 -3.27 14.51
C ASP A 133 -17.64 -2.29 13.40
N LYS A 134 -16.49 -2.54 12.78
CA LYS A 134 -16.05 -1.79 11.61
C LYS A 134 -16.64 -2.35 10.33
N ILE A 135 -17.45 -1.53 9.65
CA ILE A 135 -17.86 -1.79 8.27
C ILE A 135 -16.63 -1.80 7.35
N ILE A 136 -16.40 -2.91 6.64
CA ILE A 136 -15.29 -3.06 5.69
C ILE A 136 -15.76 -2.63 4.30
N THR A 137 -15.05 -1.67 3.73
CA THR A 137 -15.33 -1.11 2.39
C THR A 137 -14.11 -1.24 1.48
N ASP A 138 -14.18 -0.69 0.26
CA ASP A 138 -13.04 -0.61 -0.65
C ASP A 138 -11.96 0.40 -0.19
N SER A 139 -12.20 1.15 0.89
CA SER A 139 -11.24 2.10 1.48
C SER A 139 -10.14 1.41 2.28
N THR A 140 -9.07 2.14 2.54
CA THR A 140 -7.99 1.69 3.42
C THR A 140 -8.53 1.39 4.82
N VAL A 141 -8.16 0.23 5.37
CA VAL A 141 -8.42 -0.15 6.76
C VAL A 141 -7.11 -0.30 7.50
N ARG A 142 -7.05 0.20 8.74
CA ARG A 142 -5.91 -0.02 9.62
C ARG A 142 -6.18 -1.26 10.44
N VAL A 143 -5.45 -2.33 10.17
CA VAL A 143 -5.46 -3.51 11.01
C VAL A 143 -4.53 -3.31 12.19
N ILE A 144 -4.98 -3.68 13.37
CA ILE A 144 -4.15 -3.79 14.57
C ILE A 144 -3.94 -5.26 14.88
N TRP A 145 -2.78 -5.60 15.39
CA TRP A 145 -2.41 -6.97 15.69
C TRP A 145 -1.65 -7.02 17.01
N ALA A 146 -1.78 -8.13 17.71
CA ALA A 146 -1.05 -8.43 18.92
C ALA A 146 -0.94 -9.93 19.17
N TYR A 147 0.01 -10.37 19.99
CA TYR A 147 0.06 -11.74 20.46
C TYR A 147 0.74 -11.85 21.82
N HIS A 148 0.50 -12.96 22.51
CA HIS A 148 1.14 -13.28 23.78
C HIS A 148 1.51 -14.77 23.82
N HIS A 149 2.50 -15.12 24.63
CA HIS A 149 2.99 -16.50 24.80
C HIS A 149 2.12 -17.37 25.73
N GLU A 150 0.99 -16.82 26.19
CA GLU A 150 0.05 -17.50 27.08
C GLU A 150 -1.36 -17.20 26.58
N ASP A 151 -2.27 -18.15 26.74
CA ASP A 151 -3.69 -17.95 26.48
C ASP A 151 -4.37 -17.08 27.56
N PRO A 152 -5.57 -16.51 27.28
CA PRO A 152 -6.34 -15.73 28.23
C PRO A 152 -6.74 -16.59 29.43
N GLY A 153 -6.58 -16.03 30.64
CA GLY A 153 -7.14 -16.61 31.87
C GLY A 153 -8.57 -16.14 32.12
N ASP A 154 -9.10 -16.41 33.31
CA ASP A 154 -10.45 -16.00 33.72
C ASP A 154 -10.68 -14.48 33.63
N SER A 155 -9.62 -13.68 33.82
CA SER A 155 -9.64 -12.22 33.72
C SER A 155 -9.51 -11.69 32.29
N GLY A 156 -9.44 -12.56 31.27
CA GLY A 156 -9.22 -12.18 29.88
C GLY A 156 -7.74 -12.17 29.45
N PRO A 157 -7.45 -11.66 28.24
CA PRO A 157 -6.11 -11.66 27.68
C PRO A 157 -5.17 -10.74 28.46
N LYS A 158 -3.95 -11.21 28.73
CA LYS A 158 -2.89 -10.39 29.35
C LYS A 158 -2.39 -9.32 28.38
N TYR A 159 -1.79 -8.25 28.88
CA TYR A 159 -1.17 -7.22 28.04
C TYR A 159 -0.02 -7.82 27.21
N HIS A 160 -0.01 -7.55 25.91
CA HIS A 160 0.92 -8.12 24.90
C HIS A 160 2.29 -7.42 24.82
N ASP A 161 2.60 -6.49 25.72
CA ASP A 161 3.85 -5.71 25.71
C ASP A 161 4.20 -5.13 24.32
N SER A 162 5.38 -5.44 23.79
CA SER A 162 5.87 -5.01 22.47
C SER A 162 5.37 -5.86 21.31
N ASN A 163 4.72 -7.00 21.57
CA ASN A 163 4.24 -7.93 20.55
C ASN A 163 2.93 -7.42 19.95
N ARG A 164 2.98 -6.23 19.34
CA ARG A 164 1.83 -5.50 18.80
C ARG A 164 2.23 -4.56 17.69
N GLY A 165 1.27 -4.20 16.85
CA GLY A 165 1.47 -3.16 15.86
C GLY A 165 0.20 -2.79 15.11
N THR A 166 0.38 -1.95 14.09
CA THR A 166 -0.66 -1.52 13.17
C THR A 166 -0.14 -1.60 11.75
N LYS A 167 -1.01 -1.92 10.79
CA LYS A 167 -0.70 -1.89 9.37
C LYS A 167 -1.93 -1.46 8.57
N SER A 168 -1.74 -0.59 7.59
CA SER A 168 -2.81 -0.18 6.66
C SER A 168 -2.88 -1.17 5.49
N LEU A 169 -4.10 -1.57 5.11
CA LEU A 169 -4.38 -2.55 4.06
C LEU A 169 -5.62 -2.15 3.25
N ARG A 170 -5.71 -2.64 2.01
CA ARG A 170 -6.98 -2.73 1.27
C ARG A 170 -7.44 -4.17 1.15
N LEU A 171 -8.45 -4.52 1.94
CA LEU A 171 -8.91 -5.90 2.03
C LEU A 171 -9.71 -6.37 0.81
N LEU A 172 -10.24 -5.43 0.01
CA LEU A 172 -11.11 -5.72 -1.15
C LEU A 172 -10.41 -5.50 -2.50
N ASN A 173 -9.08 -5.46 -2.51
CA ASN A 173 -8.32 -5.43 -3.77
C ASN A 173 -8.71 -6.64 -4.64
N PRO A 174 -8.79 -6.48 -5.98
CA PRO A 174 -9.12 -7.58 -6.87
C PRO A 174 -8.05 -8.66 -6.81
N GLU A 175 -8.47 -9.92 -6.95
CA GLU A 175 -7.54 -11.04 -7.07
C GLU A 175 -6.65 -10.83 -8.30
N LYS A 176 -5.35 -11.03 -8.14
CA LYS A 176 -4.44 -11.00 -9.28
C LYS A 176 -4.75 -12.19 -10.17
N ALA A 177 -5.07 -11.93 -11.44
CA ALA A 177 -5.02 -12.98 -12.44
C ALA A 177 -3.58 -13.51 -12.48
N ASN A 178 -3.39 -14.78 -12.13
CA ASN A 178 -2.12 -15.46 -12.33
C ASN A 178 -1.88 -15.56 -13.84
N VAL A 179 -1.36 -14.50 -14.44
CA VAL A 179 -0.71 -14.59 -15.75
C VAL A 179 0.48 -15.51 -15.51
N LEU A 180 0.44 -16.71 -16.11
CA LEU A 180 1.56 -17.64 -16.14
C LEU A 180 2.80 -16.88 -16.64
N SER A 181 3.61 -16.40 -15.70
CA SER A 181 4.81 -15.66 -15.99
C SER A 181 5.86 -16.65 -16.47
N THR A 182 5.98 -16.77 -17.80
CA THR A 182 7.26 -17.19 -18.38
C THR A 182 8.32 -16.24 -17.85
N ALA A 183 9.43 -16.79 -17.33
CA ALA A 183 10.55 -16.01 -16.83
C ALA A 183 10.92 -14.90 -17.84
N SER A 184 10.52 -13.67 -17.51
CA SER A 184 10.75 -12.51 -18.36
C SER A 184 12.08 -11.89 -17.96
N PRO A 185 12.93 -11.49 -18.92
CA PRO A 185 14.17 -10.80 -18.59
C PRO A 185 13.86 -9.50 -17.82
N TYR A 186 14.67 -9.21 -16.82
CA TYR A 186 14.54 -8.02 -15.96
C TYR A 186 15.90 -7.34 -15.77
N PHE A 187 15.88 -6.12 -15.28
CA PHE A 187 17.06 -5.37 -14.86
C PHE A 187 16.71 -4.49 -13.67
N ASP A 188 17.67 -4.28 -12.77
CA ASP A 188 17.46 -3.56 -11.51
C ASP A 188 17.99 -2.13 -11.60
N LEU A 189 17.24 -1.19 -11.00
CA LEU A 189 17.63 0.21 -10.85
C LEU A 189 17.75 0.52 -9.35
N VAL A 190 18.94 0.32 -8.80
CA VAL A 190 19.21 0.38 -7.35
C VAL A 190 20.25 1.45 -7.05
N ASN A 191 19.91 2.39 -6.17
CA ASN A 191 20.86 3.37 -5.65
C ASN A 191 21.91 2.67 -4.77
N GLN A 192 23.15 3.12 -4.85
CA GLN A 192 24.26 2.57 -4.07
C GLN A 192 24.63 3.52 -2.94
N ASP A 193 24.83 2.99 -1.73
CA ASP A 193 25.38 3.69 -0.56
C ASP A 193 24.73 5.07 -0.27
N VAL A 194 23.39 5.14 -0.29
CA VAL A 194 22.66 6.40 -0.11
C VAL A 194 22.78 6.92 1.33
N PRO A 195 23.37 8.10 1.57
CA PRO A 195 23.38 8.70 2.89
C PRO A 195 21.99 9.26 3.23
N ILE A 196 21.39 8.79 4.32
CA ILE A 196 20.13 9.34 4.84
C ILE A 196 20.44 10.36 5.95
N PRO A 197 20.40 11.68 5.67
CA PRO A 197 20.66 12.69 6.68
C PRO A 197 19.57 12.70 7.75
N ASN A 198 19.95 13.10 8.98
CA ASN A 198 19.03 13.22 10.11
C ASN A 198 18.12 14.47 9.96
N LYS A 199 17.15 14.39 9.05
CA LYS A 199 16.14 15.41 8.80
C LYS A 199 14.82 14.73 8.42
N GLY A 200 13.69 15.38 8.67
CA GLY A 200 12.38 14.74 8.57
C GLY A 200 11.97 14.23 7.18
N THR A 201 12.64 14.61 6.09
CA THR A 201 12.39 14.06 4.74
C THR A 201 13.63 14.26 3.88
N THR A 202 14.04 13.23 3.16
CA THR A 202 15.13 13.27 2.18
C THR A 202 14.61 12.81 0.83
N TYR A 203 14.90 13.57 -0.23
CA TYR A 203 14.70 13.10 -1.60
C TYR A 203 16.08 12.85 -2.22
N TRP A 204 16.35 11.62 -2.62
CA TRP A 204 17.58 11.23 -3.28
C TRP A 204 17.34 11.00 -4.76
N CYS A 205 18.20 11.54 -5.61
CA CYS A 205 18.10 11.53 -7.06
C CYS A 205 19.32 10.84 -7.66
N GLN A 206 19.11 9.82 -8.50
CA GLN A 206 20.19 9.14 -9.22
C GLN A 206 19.80 8.86 -10.66
N MET A 207 20.73 9.09 -11.57
CA MET A 207 20.54 8.83 -12.99
C MET A 207 20.85 7.36 -13.30
N PHE A 208 20.03 6.77 -14.16
CA PHE A 208 20.19 5.42 -14.67
C PHE A 208 20.07 5.41 -16.19
N LYS A 209 20.76 4.44 -16.80
CA LYS A 209 20.70 4.18 -18.24
C LYS A 209 20.02 2.85 -18.47
N ILE A 210 19.00 2.83 -19.31
CA ILE A 210 18.31 1.60 -19.69
C ILE A 210 19.29 0.74 -20.52
N PRO A 211 19.35 -0.59 -20.29
CA PRO A 211 20.18 -1.48 -21.10
C PRO A 211 19.88 -1.34 -22.60
N ALA A 212 20.89 -1.46 -23.43
CA ALA A 212 20.69 -1.43 -24.88
C ALA A 212 20.08 -2.76 -25.35
N PHE A 213 18.92 -2.68 -26.00
CA PHE A 213 18.23 -3.83 -26.59
C PHE A 213 18.33 -3.79 -28.11
N GLN A 214 18.48 -4.95 -28.77
CA GLN A 214 18.58 -5.04 -30.23
C GLN A 214 17.24 -4.81 -30.94
N GLU A 215 16.13 -5.02 -30.22
CA GLU A 215 14.76 -4.87 -30.71
C GLU A 215 13.91 -4.11 -29.68
N LYS A 216 12.73 -3.68 -30.11
CA LYS A 216 11.81 -2.92 -29.25
C LYS A 216 11.19 -3.83 -28.19
N HIS A 217 11.41 -3.49 -26.92
CA HIS A 217 10.81 -4.17 -25.77
C HIS A 217 9.72 -3.30 -25.13
N HIS A 218 8.79 -3.94 -24.42
CA HIS A 218 7.83 -3.28 -23.55
C HIS A 218 8.10 -3.68 -22.10
N VAL A 219 8.17 -2.69 -21.21
CA VAL A 219 8.16 -2.94 -19.76
C VAL A 219 6.73 -3.30 -19.38
N ILE A 220 6.53 -4.57 -19.01
CA ILE A 220 5.21 -5.13 -18.67
C ILE A 220 5.03 -5.38 -17.17
N LYS A 221 6.07 -5.12 -16.37
CA LYS A 221 6.09 -5.26 -14.92
C LYS A 221 7.19 -4.36 -14.35
N VAL A 222 6.89 -3.68 -13.25
CA VAL A 222 7.87 -2.97 -12.42
C VAL A 222 7.54 -3.29 -10.96
N GLU A 223 8.55 -3.59 -10.17
CA GLU A 223 8.42 -3.90 -8.74
C GLU A 223 9.48 -3.14 -7.92
N PRO A 224 9.16 -2.75 -6.69
CA PRO A 224 10.13 -2.08 -5.83
C PRO A 224 11.21 -3.07 -5.38
N VAL A 225 12.47 -2.63 -5.40
CA VAL A 225 13.59 -3.34 -4.79
C VAL A 225 14.05 -2.50 -3.60
N ILE A 226 13.75 -2.97 -2.38
CA ILE A 226 14.08 -2.29 -1.13
C ILE A 226 14.96 -3.22 -0.30
N GLU A 227 16.05 -2.66 0.24
CA GLU A 227 16.95 -3.40 1.11
C GLU A 227 16.26 -3.82 2.42
N LYS A 228 16.53 -5.04 2.87
CA LYS A 228 15.93 -5.60 4.08
C LYS A 228 16.27 -4.76 5.31
N GLY A 229 15.26 -4.33 6.06
CA GLY A 229 15.38 -3.44 7.20
C GLY A 229 15.19 -1.95 6.86
N HIS A 230 15.08 -1.60 5.57
CA HIS A 230 14.86 -0.23 5.11
C HIS A 230 13.42 0.01 4.61
N GLU A 231 12.53 -0.98 4.73
CA GLU A 231 11.14 -0.92 4.24
C GLU A 231 10.33 0.20 4.91
N SER A 232 10.64 0.53 6.17
CA SER A 232 10.01 1.65 6.88
C SER A 232 10.59 3.02 6.54
N LEU A 233 11.78 3.06 5.92
CA LEU A 233 12.47 4.30 5.59
C LEU A 233 12.06 4.81 4.20
N VAL A 234 11.93 3.92 3.23
CA VAL A 234 11.60 4.28 1.84
C VAL A 234 10.11 4.53 1.69
N HIS A 235 9.74 5.79 1.42
CA HIS A 235 8.36 6.21 1.35
C HIS A 235 7.84 6.25 -0.09
N HIS A 236 8.59 6.83 -1.04
CA HIS A 236 8.27 6.89 -2.47
C HIS A 236 9.48 6.52 -3.34
N ILE A 237 9.22 5.92 -4.51
CA ILE A 237 10.19 5.72 -5.59
C ILE A 237 9.53 6.21 -6.89
N LEU A 238 10.06 7.27 -7.49
CA LEU A 238 9.59 7.80 -8.77
C LEU A 238 10.66 7.57 -9.83
N LEU A 239 10.27 7.13 -11.02
CA LEU A 239 11.12 7.05 -12.20
C LEU A 239 10.65 8.07 -13.23
N TYR A 240 11.54 8.98 -13.58
CA TYR A 240 11.33 10.00 -14.59
C TYR A 240 12.09 9.67 -15.87
N GLN A 241 11.46 9.84 -17.02
CA GLN A 241 12.11 9.88 -18.33
C GLN A 241 12.69 11.27 -18.59
N CYS A 242 13.93 11.31 -19.05
CA CYS A 242 14.67 12.54 -19.36
C CYS A 242 14.46 12.99 -20.81
N SER A 243 14.56 14.29 -21.09
CA SER A 243 14.49 14.82 -22.48
C SER A 243 15.78 14.67 -23.28
N SER A 244 16.90 14.57 -22.58
CA SER A 244 18.24 14.75 -23.13
C SER A 244 19.08 13.46 -22.98
N ASN A 245 20.04 13.28 -23.89
CA ASN A 245 21.09 12.27 -23.72
C ASN A 245 22.26 12.88 -22.93
N PHE A 246 22.73 12.17 -21.92
CA PHE A 246 23.86 12.61 -21.08
C PHE A 246 25.13 11.80 -21.33
N ASN A 247 26.24 12.27 -20.77
CA ASN A 247 27.48 11.52 -20.69
C ASN A 247 27.37 10.48 -19.55
N ASP A 248 27.92 9.28 -19.75
CA ASP A 248 27.92 8.20 -18.76
C ASP A 248 28.54 8.60 -17.40
N SER A 249 29.35 9.67 -17.36
CA SER A 249 29.85 10.24 -16.10
C SER A 249 28.75 10.67 -15.10
N VAL A 250 27.50 10.89 -15.53
CA VAL A 250 26.39 11.24 -14.62
C VAL A 250 25.81 10.02 -13.88
N LEU A 251 26.23 8.81 -14.25
CA LEU A 251 25.79 7.55 -13.61
C LEU A 251 26.55 7.26 -12.31
N ASP A 252 27.74 7.86 -12.14
CA ASP A 252 28.68 7.49 -11.09
C ASP A 252 28.30 8.02 -9.69
N TYR A 253 27.30 8.89 -9.59
CA TYR A 253 26.95 9.55 -8.34
C TYR A 253 25.46 9.88 -8.24
N GLY A 254 24.91 9.73 -7.04
CA GLY A 254 23.61 10.25 -6.66
C GLY A 254 23.73 11.61 -5.97
N HIS A 255 22.62 12.34 -5.92
CA HIS A 255 22.54 13.64 -5.26
C HIS A 255 21.25 13.76 -4.47
N GLU A 256 21.29 14.58 -3.42
CA GLU A 256 20.06 15.08 -2.85
C GLU A 256 19.30 15.92 -3.89
N CYS A 257 18.05 15.56 -4.17
CA CYS A 257 17.20 16.29 -5.09
C CYS A 257 16.95 17.71 -4.58
N TYR A 258 16.84 18.67 -5.50
CA TYR A 258 16.54 20.08 -5.21
C TYR A 258 17.58 20.81 -4.36
N HIS A 259 18.73 20.19 -4.10
CA HIS A 259 19.85 20.87 -3.48
C HIS A 259 20.49 21.86 -4.47
N PRO A 260 21.00 23.04 -4.05
CA PRO A 260 21.64 24.00 -4.96
C PRO A 260 22.80 23.46 -5.79
N ASN A 261 23.44 22.38 -5.32
CA ASN A 261 24.54 21.69 -6.01
C ASN A 261 24.05 20.54 -6.91
N MET A 262 22.74 20.38 -7.09
CA MET A 262 22.19 19.35 -7.96
C MET A 262 22.53 19.68 -9.42
N PRO A 263 23.01 18.72 -10.23
CA PRO A 263 23.36 18.97 -11.62
C PRO A 263 22.15 19.40 -12.46
N ASP A 264 22.30 20.44 -13.29
CA ASP A 264 21.25 20.95 -14.18
C ASP A 264 20.66 19.87 -15.11
N ALA A 265 21.47 18.85 -15.45
CA ALA A 265 21.05 17.70 -16.25
C ALA A 265 19.76 17.05 -15.72
N PHE A 266 19.60 16.96 -14.40
CA PHE A 266 18.48 16.29 -13.75
C PHE A 266 17.17 17.06 -13.91
N LEU A 267 17.23 18.39 -14.12
CA LEU A 267 16.05 19.24 -14.31
C LEU A 267 15.32 18.94 -15.63
N THR A 268 15.97 18.23 -16.55
CA THR A 268 15.38 17.87 -17.85
C THR A 268 14.55 16.57 -17.79
N CYS A 269 14.44 15.95 -16.62
CA CYS A 269 13.69 14.72 -16.38
C CYS A 269 12.35 15.03 -15.69
N GLU A 270 11.33 15.33 -16.49
CA GLU A 270 10.01 15.76 -15.99
C GLU A 270 8.91 14.70 -16.16
N THR A 271 9.12 13.69 -17.00
CA THR A 271 8.06 12.73 -17.36
C THR A 271 8.08 11.52 -16.42
N VAL A 272 7.17 11.47 -15.44
CA VAL A 272 7.01 10.27 -14.58
C VAL A 272 6.54 9.10 -15.43
N ILE A 273 7.36 8.05 -15.54
CA ILE A 273 7.02 6.81 -16.24
C ILE A 273 6.58 5.70 -15.28
N PHE A 274 7.01 5.79 -14.03
CA PHE A 274 6.59 4.90 -12.97
C PHE A 274 6.65 5.64 -11.63
N ALA A 275 5.69 5.37 -10.77
CA ALA A 275 5.64 5.88 -9.42
C ALA A 275 5.32 4.70 -8.52
N TRP A 276 6.04 4.56 -7.42
CA TRP A 276 5.74 3.62 -6.36
C TRP A 276 5.71 4.38 -5.05
N ALA A 277 4.85 3.95 -4.15
CA ALA A 277 4.77 4.47 -2.81
C ALA A 277 4.48 3.31 -1.85
N ILE A 278 4.73 3.54 -0.55
CA ILE A 278 4.59 2.52 0.49
C ILE A 278 3.22 1.83 0.42
N GLY A 279 3.25 0.51 0.19
CA GLY A 279 2.05 -0.32 -0.04
C GLY A 279 1.81 -0.76 -1.49
N GLY A 280 2.44 -0.12 -2.49
CA GLY A 280 2.21 -0.42 -3.91
C GLY A 280 2.72 -1.78 -4.41
N GLU A 281 1.96 -2.42 -5.31
CA GLU A 281 2.28 -3.70 -5.98
C GLU A 281 2.46 -3.57 -7.52
N ALA A 282 2.94 -4.62 -8.21
CA ALA A 282 3.35 -4.59 -9.64
C ALA A 282 2.21 -4.63 -10.69
N LEU A 283 2.42 -3.98 -11.87
CA LEU A 283 1.41 -3.62 -12.90
C LEU A 283 1.54 -4.37 -14.26
N GLY A 284 0.45 -4.53 -15.06
CA GLY A 284 0.41 -5.11 -16.43
C GLY A 284 -0.44 -4.30 -17.46
N ALA A 285 -0.55 -4.69 -18.76
CA ALA A 285 -1.12 -3.84 -19.84
C ALA A 285 -1.86 -4.55 -21.02
N GLU A 286 -2.88 -3.92 -21.68
CA GLU A 286 -3.49 -4.23 -23.03
C GLU A 286 -3.93 -2.97 -23.88
N LYS A 287 -4.81 -2.98 -24.95
CA LYS A 287 -5.01 -1.87 -25.99
C LYS A 287 -6.28 -1.99 -26.94
N PRO A 288 -6.79 -0.96 -27.72
CA PRO A 288 -7.51 0.31 -27.37
C PRO A 288 -8.80 0.74 -28.20
N SER A 289 -9.53 1.78 -27.73
CA SER A 289 -10.31 2.83 -28.49
C SER A 289 -10.54 4.19 -27.74
N GLY A 290 -10.12 4.30 -26.49
CA GLY A 290 -9.90 5.51 -25.69
C GLY A 290 -8.65 5.30 -24.84
N ILE A 291 -8.41 6.07 -23.76
CA ILE A 291 -7.49 5.58 -22.72
C ILE A 291 -8.27 4.74 -21.72
N HIS A 292 -7.79 3.54 -21.47
CA HIS A 292 -8.31 2.60 -20.49
C HIS A 292 -7.46 2.77 -19.24
N VAL A 293 -8.06 3.30 -18.18
CA VAL A 293 -7.43 3.42 -16.87
C VAL A 293 -7.67 2.12 -16.12
N PHE A 294 -6.58 1.50 -15.68
CA PHE A 294 -6.63 0.22 -14.98
C PHE A 294 -6.13 0.33 -13.53
N ALA A 295 -5.38 1.38 -13.20
CA ALA A 295 -4.97 1.66 -11.83
C ALA A 295 -4.77 3.16 -11.56
N VAL A 296 -4.96 3.57 -10.31
CA VAL A 296 -4.75 4.97 -9.86
C VAL A 296 -4.03 4.99 -8.51
N LEU A 297 -2.96 5.78 -8.40
CA LEU A 297 -2.29 6.10 -7.14
C LEU A 297 -2.73 7.49 -6.68
N LEU A 298 -3.36 7.56 -5.51
CA LEU A 298 -3.77 8.82 -4.88
C LEU A 298 -2.65 9.33 -3.97
N HIS A 299 -2.38 10.63 -4.00
CA HIS A 299 -1.26 11.22 -3.27
C HIS A 299 -1.61 12.58 -2.65
N ALA A 300 -1.29 12.72 -1.36
CA ALA A 300 -1.33 13.94 -0.55
C ALA A 300 -0.25 13.86 0.54
N HIS A 301 0.01 14.96 1.27
CA HIS A 301 0.97 14.97 2.38
C HIS A 301 0.25 14.81 3.74
N LEU A 302 0.92 15.19 4.84
CA LEU A 302 0.54 14.86 6.22
C LEU A 302 -0.84 15.39 6.66
N ALA A 303 -1.38 16.43 6.04
CA ALA A 303 -2.73 16.93 6.34
C ALA A 303 -3.81 16.19 5.55
N GLY A 304 -3.46 15.37 4.55
CA GLY A 304 -4.42 14.58 3.77
C GLY A 304 -5.25 13.66 4.67
N ARG A 305 -6.57 13.67 4.48
CA ARG A 305 -7.55 12.82 5.18
C ARG A 305 -8.55 12.17 4.24
N GLY A 306 -8.48 12.48 2.95
CA GLY A 306 -9.26 11.83 1.93
C GLY A 306 -8.89 12.36 0.56
N VAL A 307 -8.87 11.49 -0.44
CA VAL A 307 -8.55 11.85 -1.83
C VAL A 307 -9.52 11.09 -2.74
N ARG A 308 -10.06 11.76 -3.76
CA ARG A 308 -10.98 11.16 -4.73
C ARG A 308 -10.63 11.63 -6.15
N LEU A 309 -10.61 10.71 -7.09
CA LEU A 309 -10.52 11.00 -8.52
C LEU A 309 -11.88 10.76 -9.16
N ARG A 310 -12.55 11.86 -9.47
CA ARG A 310 -13.88 11.89 -10.07
C ARG A 310 -13.76 12.00 -11.58
N HIS A 311 -14.64 11.33 -12.31
CA HIS A 311 -14.67 11.32 -13.77
C HIS A 311 -16.02 11.84 -14.25
N PHE A 312 -16.00 12.81 -15.17
CA PHE A 312 -17.20 13.40 -15.74
C PHE A 312 -17.18 13.30 -17.26
N ARG A 313 -18.34 13.01 -17.84
CA ARG A 313 -18.57 13.02 -19.28
C ARG A 313 -19.80 13.87 -19.57
N ASN A 314 -19.64 14.88 -20.43
CA ASN A 314 -20.74 15.80 -20.79
C ASN A 314 -21.45 16.45 -19.57
N GLY A 315 -20.72 16.66 -18.47
CA GLY A 315 -21.25 17.25 -17.24
C GLY A 315 -21.91 16.27 -16.27
N GLU A 316 -22.09 15.01 -16.65
CA GLU A 316 -22.57 13.95 -15.75
C GLU A 316 -21.39 13.24 -15.09
N GLU A 317 -21.54 12.93 -13.80
CA GLU A 317 -20.54 12.18 -13.04
C GLU A 317 -20.65 10.69 -13.38
N MET A 318 -19.55 10.14 -13.89
CA MET A 318 -19.36 8.72 -14.15
C MET A 318 -18.93 8.01 -12.85
N GLN A 319 -18.70 6.70 -12.92
CA GLN A 319 -18.09 5.98 -11.80
C GLN A 319 -16.72 6.59 -11.45
N SER A 320 -16.54 6.94 -10.17
CA SER A 320 -15.25 7.42 -9.66
C SER A 320 -14.14 6.43 -9.96
N LEU A 321 -13.02 6.93 -10.47
CA LEU A 321 -11.88 6.09 -10.87
C LEU A 321 -11.13 5.54 -9.65
N ALA A 322 -11.02 6.34 -8.59
CA ALA A 322 -10.45 5.92 -7.33
C ALA A 322 -10.90 6.84 -6.19
N TYR A 323 -11.01 6.30 -4.99
CA TYR A 323 -11.27 7.09 -3.79
C TYR A 323 -10.63 6.45 -2.57
N ASP A 324 -10.23 7.29 -1.63
CA ASP A 324 -9.82 6.90 -0.29
C ASP A 324 -10.35 7.93 0.70
N ASP A 325 -11.37 7.57 1.46
CA ASP A 325 -11.97 8.46 2.47
C ASP A 325 -11.24 8.44 3.80
N ASP A 326 -10.33 7.49 4.01
CA ASP A 326 -9.56 7.29 5.23
C ASP A 326 -8.04 7.37 4.97
N PHE A 327 -7.68 8.13 3.91
CA PHE A 327 -6.34 8.26 3.36
C PHE A 327 -5.26 8.37 4.43
N ASP A 328 -4.25 7.51 4.33
CA ASP A 328 -3.08 7.50 5.21
C ASP A 328 -1.85 7.93 4.43
N PHE A 329 -1.17 8.98 4.89
CA PHE A 329 0.07 9.42 4.26
C PHE A 329 1.10 8.29 4.19
N ASN A 330 1.16 7.42 5.20
CA ASN A 330 2.12 6.31 5.27
C ASN A 330 1.65 5.05 4.53
N PHE A 331 0.56 5.13 3.75
CA PHE A 331 0.08 4.04 2.92
C PHE A 331 -0.56 4.55 1.63
N GLN A 332 0.21 4.52 0.55
CA GLN A 332 -0.19 5.04 -0.76
C GLN A 332 0.13 3.97 -1.80
N GLU A 333 -0.89 3.24 -2.25
CA GLU A 333 -0.74 2.19 -3.25
C GLU A 333 -1.55 2.48 -4.52
N PHE A 334 -1.23 1.77 -5.60
CA PHE A 334 -2.10 1.75 -6.77
C PHE A 334 -3.39 1.00 -6.44
N GLN A 335 -4.50 1.69 -6.57
CA GLN A 335 -5.83 1.11 -6.55
C GLN A 335 -6.14 0.58 -7.94
N TYR A 336 -6.16 -0.74 -8.10
CA TYR A 336 -6.60 -1.38 -9.34
C TYR A 336 -8.11 -1.26 -9.47
N LEU A 337 -8.57 -0.86 -10.65
CA LEU A 337 -9.99 -0.75 -10.92
C LEU A 337 -10.55 -2.16 -11.14
N LYS A 338 -11.67 -2.48 -10.47
CA LYS A 338 -12.39 -3.75 -10.66
C LYS A 338 -12.79 -3.96 -12.13
N GLU A 339 -13.18 -2.87 -12.79
CA GLU A 339 -13.47 -2.80 -14.21
C GLU A 339 -12.74 -1.58 -14.79
N GLU A 340 -11.89 -1.81 -15.80
CA GLU A 340 -11.14 -0.73 -16.45
C GLU A 340 -12.08 0.34 -17.01
N GLN A 341 -11.77 1.60 -16.73
CA GLN A 341 -12.61 2.71 -17.15
C GLN A 341 -12.04 3.40 -18.38
N THR A 342 -12.88 3.60 -19.38
CA THR A 342 -12.49 4.27 -20.62
C THR A 342 -12.73 5.77 -20.50
N ILE A 343 -11.65 6.54 -20.53
CA ILE A 343 -11.67 7.99 -20.65
C ILE A 343 -11.59 8.36 -22.13
N LEU A 344 -12.49 9.23 -22.55
CA LEU A 344 -12.60 9.72 -23.92
C LEU A 344 -12.18 11.19 -24.02
N PRO A 345 -11.75 11.67 -25.19
CA PRO A 345 -11.53 13.09 -25.43
C PRO A 345 -12.77 13.92 -25.10
N GLY A 346 -12.61 14.97 -24.27
CA GLY A 346 -13.69 15.83 -23.81
C GLY A 346 -14.21 15.52 -22.40
N ASP A 347 -13.82 14.38 -21.83
CA ASP A 347 -14.11 14.07 -20.42
C ASP A 347 -13.32 14.98 -19.47
N ASN A 348 -13.85 15.21 -18.27
CA ASN A 348 -13.20 15.97 -17.20
C ASN A 348 -12.83 15.04 -16.06
N LEU A 349 -11.63 15.22 -15.51
CA LEU A 349 -11.16 14.53 -14.32
C LEU A 349 -10.96 15.54 -13.20
N ILE A 350 -11.50 15.26 -12.03
CA ILE A 350 -11.39 16.14 -10.87
C ILE A 350 -10.78 15.36 -9.72
N THR A 351 -9.57 15.75 -9.32
CA THR A 351 -8.94 15.27 -8.09
C THR A 351 -9.37 16.16 -6.94
N GLU A 352 -10.11 15.60 -6.00
CA GLU A 352 -10.62 16.28 -4.81
C GLU A 352 -9.88 15.76 -3.57
N CYS A 353 -9.32 16.65 -2.76
CA CYS A 353 -8.59 16.29 -1.54
C CYS A 353 -9.19 16.98 -0.31
N ARG A 354 -9.37 16.22 0.76
CA ARG A 354 -9.81 16.69 2.07
C ARG A 354 -8.60 16.73 3.01
N TYR A 355 -8.43 17.86 3.68
CA TYR A 355 -7.31 18.09 4.59
C TYR A 355 -7.77 18.35 6.04
N ASN A 356 -6.90 18.07 7.00
CA ASN A 356 -7.04 18.50 8.39
C ASN A 356 -5.73 19.15 8.86
N THR A 357 -5.80 20.44 9.20
CA THR A 357 -4.65 21.26 9.62
C THR A 357 -4.78 21.78 11.05
N LYS A 358 -5.62 21.17 11.90
CA LYS A 358 -5.87 21.62 13.29
C LYS A 358 -4.61 21.62 14.16
N ASP A 359 -3.62 20.81 13.80
CA ASP A 359 -2.33 20.64 14.45
C ASP A 359 -1.24 21.59 13.90
N ARG A 360 -1.54 22.42 12.90
CA ARG A 360 -0.57 23.32 12.26
C ARG A 360 -0.76 24.76 12.75
N SER A 361 0.35 25.41 13.11
CA SER A 361 0.35 26.79 13.63
C SER A 361 0.31 27.89 12.54
N GLY A 362 0.54 27.53 11.28
CA GLY A 362 0.61 28.48 10.17
C GLY A 362 -0.09 27.97 8.90
N MET A 363 -0.19 28.86 7.90
CA MET A 363 -0.77 28.53 6.61
C MET A 363 -0.01 27.38 5.94
N THR A 364 -0.76 26.42 5.40
CA THR A 364 -0.20 25.30 4.64
C THR A 364 -0.31 25.61 3.15
N TRP A 365 0.83 25.70 2.49
CA TRP A 365 0.91 25.96 1.04
C TRP A 365 1.11 24.67 0.26
N GLY A 366 0.74 24.67 -1.02
CA GLY A 366 1.10 23.60 -1.95
C GLY A 366 2.61 23.57 -2.20
N GLY A 367 3.23 22.39 -2.21
CA GLY A 367 4.68 22.28 -2.39
C GLY A 367 5.25 20.88 -2.14
N LEU A 368 6.56 20.72 -2.33
CA LEU A 368 7.26 19.43 -2.28
C LEU A 368 7.58 18.92 -0.86
N SER A 369 7.59 19.81 0.14
CA SER A 369 7.86 19.42 1.53
C SER A 369 6.67 18.66 2.13
N THR A 370 6.93 17.67 2.99
CA THR A 370 5.88 17.00 3.80
C THR A 370 5.09 17.95 4.71
N ARG A 371 5.63 19.14 5.01
CA ARG A 371 4.93 20.23 5.72
C ARG A 371 4.12 21.15 4.81
N ASN A 372 4.37 21.11 3.50
CA ASN A 372 3.47 21.62 2.46
C ASN A 372 2.42 20.56 2.12
N GLU A 373 1.53 20.83 1.17
CA GLU A 373 0.55 19.85 0.70
C GLU A 373 0.60 19.60 -0.81
N MET A 374 0.07 18.44 -1.19
CA MET A 374 -0.21 18.06 -2.57
C MET A 374 -1.63 17.51 -2.69
N CYS A 375 -2.19 17.61 -3.89
CA CYS A 375 -3.43 16.94 -4.28
C CYS A 375 -3.24 16.33 -5.66
N LEU A 376 -2.85 15.05 -5.72
CA LEU A 376 -2.48 14.40 -6.97
C LEU A 376 -3.16 13.04 -7.10
N SER A 377 -3.43 12.67 -8.35
CA SER A 377 -3.81 11.32 -8.73
C SER A 377 -2.99 10.91 -9.96
N TYR A 378 -2.19 9.87 -9.82
CA TYR A 378 -1.41 9.30 -10.90
C TYR A 378 -2.21 8.17 -11.55
N LEU A 379 -2.62 8.37 -12.79
CA LEU A 379 -3.39 7.39 -13.55
C LEU A 379 -2.43 6.51 -14.34
N LEU A 380 -2.66 5.21 -14.27
CA LEU A 380 -2.04 4.25 -15.16
C LEU A 380 -3.05 3.80 -16.19
N TYR A 381 -2.67 3.98 -17.46
CA TYR A 381 -3.57 3.81 -18.57
C TYR A 381 -2.86 3.34 -19.84
N TYR A 382 -3.66 2.86 -20.78
CA TYR A 382 -3.23 2.55 -22.14
C TYR A 382 -4.30 2.98 -23.15
N PRO A 383 -3.98 3.24 -24.43
CA PRO A 383 -2.65 3.34 -24.99
C PRO A 383 -1.96 4.62 -24.48
N ARG A 384 -0.62 4.63 -24.46
CA ARG A 384 0.16 5.84 -24.16
C ARG A 384 -0.28 6.99 -25.06
N ILE A 385 -0.58 8.13 -24.45
CA ILE A 385 -0.85 9.39 -25.15
C ILE A 385 0.23 10.42 -24.80
N ASN A 386 0.38 11.47 -25.61
CA ASN A 386 1.35 12.53 -25.38
C ASN A 386 0.81 13.59 -24.41
N LEU A 387 0.43 13.16 -23.20
CA LEU A 387 -0.06 14.01 -22.12
C LEU A 387 0.55 13.53 -20.79
N THR A 388 1.53 14.27 -20.30
CA THR A 388 2.30 13.91 -19.09
C THR A 388 1.66 14.44 -17.81
N ARG A 389 1.12 15.66 -17.83
CA ARG A 389 0.52 16.32 -16.67
C ARG A 389 -0.76 17.02 -17.06
N CYS A 390 -1.84 16.66 -16.39
CA CYS A 390 -3.10 17.40 -16.41
C CYS A 390 -3.30 17.96 -15.01
N ALA A 391 -3.21 19.29 -14.86
CA ALA A 391 -3.32 19.94 -13.57
C ALA A 391 -3.97 21.32 -13.72
N SER A 392 -4.73 21.71 -12.70
CA SER A 392 -5.24 23.06 -12.53
C SER A 392 -4.58 23.71 -11.31
N ILE A 393 -4.35 25.01 -11.40
CA ILE A 393 -4.01 25.86 -10.25
C ILE A 393 -5.00 27.02 -10.25
N PRO A 394 -5.38 27.55 -9.07
CA PRO A 394 -6.26 28.72 -9.05
C PRO A 394 -5.60 29.89 -9.77
N ASP A 395 -6.40 30.74 -10.40
CA ASP A 395 -5.87 31.87 -11.17
C ASP A 395 -5.11 32.83 -10.25
N ILE A 396 -3.83 33.04 -10.59
CA ILE A 396 -2.93 33.84 -9.77
C ILE A 396 -3.32 35.33 -9.77
N MET A 397 -3.99 35.84 -10.80
CA MET A 397 -4.51 37.22 -10.79
C MET A 397 -5.70 37.35 -9.83
N GLU A 398 -6.60 36.38 -9.79
CA GLU A 398 -7.71 36.36 -8.82
C GLU A 398 -7.20 36.26 -7.38
N GLN A 399 -6.21 35.40 -7.13
CA GLN A 399 -5.57 35.31 -5.80
C GLN A 399 -4.87 36.62 -5.43
N LEU A 400 -4.14 37.24 -6.36
CA LEU A 400 -3.42 38.49 -6.12
C LEU A 400 -4.36 39.68 -5.92
N GLN A 401 -5.49 39.72 -6.62
CA GLN A 401 -6.58 40.67 -6.35
C GLN A 401 -7.19 40.42 -4.97
N PHE A 402 -7.44 39.16 -4.60
CA PHE A 402 -7.98 38.80 -3.29
C PHE A 402 -7.07 39.26 -2.14
N ILE A 403 -5.75 39.18 -2.30
CA ILE A 403 -4.77 39.64 -1.29
C ILE A 403 -4.28 41.09 -1.49
N GLY A 404 -4.83 41.83 -2.46
CA GLY A 404 -4.63 43.28 -2.63
C GLY A 404 -3.37 43.72 -3.41
N VAL A 405 -2.73 42.84 -4.17
CA VAL A 405 -1.54 43.15 -4.99
C VAL A 405 -1.97 43.86 -6.28
N LYS A 406 -1.30 44.98 -6.61
CA LYS A 406 -1.66 45.86 -7.74
C LYS A 406 -0.73 45.77 -8.96
N GLU A 407 0.50 45.28 -8.81
CA GLU A 407 1.48 45.13 -9.93
C GLU A 407 2.39 43.92 -9.74
N ILE A 408 2.77 43.24 -10.83
CA ILE A 408 3.63 42.04 -10.84
C ILE A 408 4.58 42.10 -12.05
N TYR A 409 5.89 41.93 -11.82
CA TYR A 409 6.88 41.73 -12.89
C TYR A 409 7.11 40.22 -13.13
N ARG A 410 6.94 39.73 -14.37
CA ARG A 410 7.12 38.31 -14.73
C ARG A 410 8.49 38.07 -15.40
N PRO A 411 9.26 37.02 -15.04
CA PRO A 411 10.31 36.46 -15.87
C PRO A 411 9.76 35.42 -16.87
N VAL A 412 10.48 35.23 -17.97
CA VAL A 412 10.15 34.33 -19.10
C VAL A 412 10.81 32.97 -18.87
N THR A 413 10.06 31.87 -18.96
CA THR A 413 10.61 30.50 -19.05
C THR A 413 10.41 29.91 -20.44
N ALA A 414 11.45 29.25 -20.95
CA ALA A 414 11.48 28.60 -22.26
C ALA A 414 11.05 27.13 -22.18
N LYS A 415 10.33 26.64 -23.20
CA LYS A 415 10.02 25.22 -23.41
C LYS A 415 11.18 24.50 -24.09
N VAL A 416 11.56 23.31 -23.62
CA VAL A 416 12.50 22.41 -24.30
C VAL A 416 11.72 21.21 -24.88
N PRO A 417 11.87 20.88 -26.18
CA PRO A 417 11.25 19.70 -26.76
C PRO A 417 12.23 18.51 -26.90
N GLY A 418 11.73 17.30 -26.63
CA GLY A 418 12.40 16.00 -26.84
C GLY A 418 12.22 15.07 -25.64
N ALA A 419 12.05 13.76 -25.85
CA ALA A 419 12.18 12.75 -24.81
C ALA A 419 13.33 11.83 -25.24
N SER A 420 14.30 11.58 -24.36
CA SER A 420 15.29 10.51 -24.54
C SER A 420 14.67 9.20 -24.08
N ASP A 421 14.78 8.15 -24.88
CA ASP A 421 14.27 6.81 -24.55
C ASP A 421 15.27 5.96 -23.75
N THR A 422 16.43 6.51 -23.37
CA THR A 422 17.52 5.73 -22.74
C THR A 422 17.90 6.16 -21.33
N TRP A 423 17.47 7.35 -20.88
CA TRP A 423 17.90 7.94 -19.61
C TRP A 423 16.72 8.10 -18.66
N LEU A 424 16.91 7.60 -17.44
CA LEU A 424 15.94 7.67 -16.36
C LEU A 424 16.55 8.36 -15.14
N LEU A 425 15.78 9.23 -14.50
CA LEU A 425 16.09 9.75 -13.18
C LEU A 425 15.21 9.03 -12.15
N GLN A 426 15.82 8.32 -11.21
CA GLN A 426 15.11 7.78 -10.06
C GLN A 426 15.16 8.79 -8.92
N GLN A 427 14.01 9.10 -8.34
CA GLN A 427 13.87 9.87 -7.12
C GLN A 427 13.32 8.97 -6.02
N VAL A 428 14.05 8.84 -4.91
CA VAL A 428 13.62 8.09 -3.73
C VAL A 428 13.36 9.07 -2.60
N GLN A 429 12.15 9.06 -2.06
CA GLN A 429 11.84 9.77 -0.82
C GLN A 429 12.06 8.84 0.36
N SER A 430 12.87 9.28 1.32
CA SER A 430 13.06 8.60 2.61
C SER A 430 12.63 9.46 3.77
N ILE A 431 12.01 8.84 4.78
CA ILE A 431 11.54 9.47 6.02
C ILE A 431 12.13 8.66 7.19
N PRO A 432 13.02 9.24 8.01
CA PRO A 432 13.64 8.55 9.15
C PRO A 432 12.70 8.25 10.31
#